data_AF-W3WLX2-F1
#
_entry.id   AF-W3WLX2-F1
#
_cell.length_a   1.000
_cell.length_b   1.000
_cell.length_c   1.000
_cell.angle_alpha   90.00
_cell.angle_beta   90.00
_cell.angle_gamma   90.00
#
_symmetry.space_group_name_H-M   'P 1'
#
loop_
_entity.id
_entity.type
_entity.pdbx_description
1 polymer ?
#
loop_
_entity_poly.entity_id
_entity_poly.type
_entity_poly.pdbx_seq_one_letter_code
_entity_poly.pdbx_strand_id
1 'polypeptide(L)'
;MGRTEPSKGLAPPSFRRDARAKKAKATLNKAIPALLSSHPRAKRGTEASELIVEPPARKSASNAPRGGERNGAPLPPNDEQPGLFLEVADTLAVARSLLRDQETERDDLSNRVSRVAILNMASPLSPGGGFVNGASSQEESLCMRSTLLPSLKDEFYRLPELGAVFTPDVLVFRNESGDDLEKRDRWFVDCVSAAMLRMPETEVNEESGRGRYVNSSDRDTILQKMRIVMRVFQAKGARKVVLGAWGCGAYGNPVGEIAAAWSKVLLGGKNKAKAKKETWSGIDEVVFAIKDPGLADGFEAAFGPGLTRRAAEDASEEESENDDAEAFRLKELQDKISELEQRMAQTANAQVKSGLGGILAGLKSQLGGVNDKDAPTPDRASEASSDEAASDQDSDVSSPQPGDEEEAEDGDHDNRR
;
A
#
# COMPACT_ATOMS: atom_id res chain seq x y z
N MET A 1 8.77 -24.22 38.31
CA MET A 1 7.34 -24.27 37.91
C MET A 1 7.29 -24.46 36.41
N GLY A 2 6.75 -25.57 35.91
CA GLY A 2 6.57 -25.79 34.48
C GLY A 2 5.27 -25.14 34.00
N ARG A 3 5.26 -24.58 32.79
CA ARG A 3 4.03 -24.09 32.15
C ARG A 3 3.08 -25.27 31.92
N THR A 4 1.83 -25.14 32.39
CA THR A 4 0.80 -26.18 32.32
C THR A 4 0.10 -26.27 30.96
N GLU A 5 0.35 -25.30 30.08
CA GLU A 5 -0.18 -25.27 28.73
C GLU A 5 0.96 -25.32 27.70
N PRO A 6 0.87 -26.18 26.67
CA PRO A 6 1.83 -26.17 25.58
C PRO A 6 1.64 -24.89 24.78
N SER A 7 2.69 -24.06 24.72
CA SER A 7 2.76 -22.96 23.76
C SER A 7 2.55 -23.53 22.36
N LYS A 8 1.41 -23.20 21.74
CA LYS A 8 1.12 -23.49 20.33
C LYS A 8 1.97 -22.57 19.47
N GLY A 9 3.27 -22.82 19.43
CA GLY A 9 4.19 -22.07 18.57
C GLY A 9 3.70 -22.12 17.13
N LEU A 10 3.61 -20.95 16.50
CA LEU A 10 3.22 -20.82 15.09
C LEU A 10 4.10 -21.73 14.23
N ALA A 11 3.48 -22.49 13.33
CA ALA A 11 4.21 -23.38 12.42
C ALA A 11 5.25 -22.58 11.61
N PRO A 12 6.42 -23.17 11.26
CA PRO A 12 7.47 -22.43 10.59
C PRO A 12 6.97 -21.83 9.25
N PRO A 13 7.53 -20.69 8.79
CA PRO A 13 7.02 -19.96 7.63
C PRO A 13 6.84 -20.81 6.35
N SER A 14 7.71 -21.81 6.13
CA SER A 14 7.60 -22.79 5.05
C SER A 14 6.31 -23.63 5.15
N PHE A 15 6.05 -24.24 6.30
CA PHE A 15 4.84 -25.03 6.54
C PHE A 15 3.57 -24.20 6.40
N ARG A 16 3.58 -22.94 6.88
CA ARG A 16 2.45 -22.01 6.69
C ARG A 16 2.24 -21.69 5.20
N ARG A 17 3.32 -21.43 4.45
CA ARG A 17 3.26 -21.24 2.99
C ARG A 17 2.69 -22.47 2.27
N ASP A 18 3.15 -23.67 2.60
CA ASP A 18 2.71 -24.91 1.97
C ASP A 18 1.24 -25.23 2.30
N ALA A 19 0.81 -24.97 3.53
CA ALA A 19 -0.60 -25.06 3.92
C ALA A 19 -1.48 -24.09 3.12
N ARG A 20 -1.04 -22.84 2.95
CA ARG A 20 -1.72 -21.86 2.08
C ARG A 20 -1.75 -22.30 0.62
N ALA A 21 -0.64 -22.81 0.08
CA ALA A 21 -0.57 -23.33 -1.30
C ALA A 21 -1.54 -24.52 -1.50
N LYS A 22 -1.65 -25.42 -0.51
CA LYS A 22 -2.62 -26.53 -0.51
C LYS A 22 -4.07 -26.02 -0.46
N LYS A 23 -4.38 -25.05 0.41
CA LYS A 23 -5.71 -24.41 0.50
C LYS A 23 -6.08 -23.64 -0.78
N ALA A 24 -5.10 -22.97 -1.40
CA ALA A 24 -5.26 -22.27 -2.68
C ALA A 24 -5.61 -23.24 -3.82
N LYS A 25 -4.83 -24.32 -3.96
CA LYS A 25 -5.10 -25.37 -4.97
C LYS A 25 -6.45 -26.07 -4.75
N ALA A 26 -6.87 -26.28 -3.50
CA ALA A 26 -8.20 -26.81 -3.19
C ALA A 26 -9.32 -25.80 -3.51
N THR A 27 -9.09 -24.50 -3.24
CA THR A 27 -10.03 -23.42 -3.54
C THR A 27 -10.24 -23.28 -5.05
N LEU A 28 -9.16 -23.23 -5.83
CA LEU A 28 -9.20 -23.14 -7.29
C LEU A 28 -9.85 -24.37 -7.95
N ASN A 29 -9.45 -25.57 -7.57
CA ASN A 29 -9.87 -26.79 -8.28
C ASN A 29 -11.18 -27.41 -7.77
N LYS A 30 -11.73 -26.95 -6.62
CA LYS A 30 -12.97 -27.51 -6.05
C LYS A 30 -13.97 -26.44 -5.64
N ALA A 31 -13.60 -25.51 -4.76
CA ALA A 31 -14.55 -24.56 -4.19
C ALA A 31 -15.10 -23.59 -5.25
N ILE A 32 -14.22 -22.97 -6.03
CA ILE A 32 -14.61 -22.01 -7.08
C ILE A 32 -15.48 -22.67 -8.16
N PRO A 33 -15.14 -23.83 -8.76
CA PRO A 33 -16.02 -24.53 -9.71
C PRO A 33 -17.41 -24.85 -9.14
N ALA A 34 -17.50 -25.30 -7.88
CA ALA A 34 -18.77 -25.57 -7.20
C ALA A 34 -19.59 -24.30 -6.90
N LEU A 35 -18.92 -23.17 -6.63
CA LEU A 35 -19.57 -21.86 -6.47
C LEU A 35 -20.10 -21.36 -7.81
N LEU A 36 -19.29 -21.37 -8.88
CA LEU A 36 -19.70 -20.89 -10.19
C LEU A 36 -20.80 -21.75 -10.84
N SER A 37 -20.84 -23.06 -10.58
CA SER A 37 -21.95 -23.91 -11.03
C SER A 37 -23.26 -23.66 -10.27
N SER A 38 -23.18 -23.24 -9.00
CA SER A 38 -24.35 -22.97 -8.16
C SER A 38 -24.79 -21.50 -8.10
N HIS A 39 -23.96 -20.56 -8.56
CA HIS A 39 -24.22 -19.12 -8.53
C HIS A 39 -24.13 -18.53 -9.95
N PRO A 40 -25.21 -18.59 -10.75
CA PRO A 40 -25.22 -18.07 -12.13
C PRO A 40 -24.86 -16.58 -12.26
N ARG A 41 -25.07 -15.77 -11.20
CA ARG A 41 -24.62 -14.37 -11.16
C ARG A 41 -23.10 -14.25 -11.13
N ALA A 42 -22.45 -14.96 -10.20
CA ALA A 42 -21.00 -14.96 -10.07
C ALA A 42 -20.34 -15.49 -11.36
N LYS A 43 -20.90 -16.55 -11.95
CA LYS A 43 -20.44 -17.09 -13.24
C LYS A 43 -20.48 -16.05 -14.36
N ARG A 44 -21.61 -15.34 -14.54
CA ARG A 44 -21.70 -14.25 -15.53
C ARG A 44 -20.75 -13.10 -15.21
N GLY A 45 -20.53 -12.79 -13.93
CA GLY A 45 -19.56 -11.78 -13.50
C GLY A 45 -18.14 -12.11 -13.96
N THR A 46 -17.72 -13.35 -13.70
CA THR A 46 -16.45 -13.93 -14.18
C THR A 46 -16.35 -13.94 -15.71
N GLU A 47 -17.40 -14.36 -16.42
CA GLU A 47 -17.41 -14.41 -17.89
C GLU A 47 -17.32 -13.01 -18.53
N ALA A 48 -18.02 -12.03 -17.94
CA ALA A 48 -18.11 -10.64 -18.37
C ALA A 48 -16.91 -9.75 -17.98
N SER A 49 -15.82 -10.34 -17.47
CA SER A 49 -14.59 -9.59 -17.23
C SER A 49 -13.98 -9.07 -18.54
N GLU A 50 -13.53 -7.82 -18.53
CA GLU A 50 -13.02 -7.11 -19.71
C GLU A 50 -11.70 -6.39 -19.40
N LEU A 51 -10.75 -6.45 -20.34
CA LEU A 51 -9.54 -5.64 -20.31
C LEU A 51 -9.82 -4.26 -20.92
N ILE A 52 -9.52 -3.20 -20.16
CA ILE A 52 -9.69 -1.80 -20.57
C ILE A 52 -8.31 -1.16 -20.64
N VAL A 53 -7.92 -0.70 -21.83
CA VAL A 53 -6.63 -0.03 -22.08
C VAL A 53 -6.90 1.44 -22.37
N GLU A 54 -6.13 2.33 -21.73
CA GLU A 54 -6.18 3.78 -21.89
C GLU A 54 -7.60 4.39 -21.97
N PRO A 55 -8.46 4.16 -20.95
CA PRO A 55 -9.82 4.71 -20.94
C PRO A 55 -9.78 6.24 -21.06
N PRO A 56 -10.63 6.86 -21.90
CA PRO A 56 -10.63 8.29 -22.10
C PRO A 56 -11.08 9.03 -20.83
N ALA A 57 -10.47 10.18 -20.56
CA ALA A 57 -10.94 11.09 -19.51
C ALA A 57 -12.36 11.56 -19.83
N ARG A 58 -13.33 11.27 -18.95
CA ARG A 58 -14.67 11.84 -19.05
C ARG A 58 -14.60 13.33 -18.69
N LYS A 59 -15.25 14.16 -19.51
CA LYS A 59 -15.62 15.52 -19.11
C LYS A 59 -16.82 15.41 -18.16
N SER A 60 -16.98 16.34 -17.23
CA SER A 60 -18.15 16.41 -16.35
C SER A 60 -19.45 16.31 -17.17
N ALA A 61 -20.43 15.58 -16.63
CA ALA A 61 -21.41 14.92 -17.46
C ALA A 61 -22.42 15.89 -18.13
N SER A 62 -22.51 15.82 -19.46
CA SER A 62 -23.75 16.11 -20.18
C SER A 62 -24.27 14.94 -21.01
N ASN A 63 -23.51 13.86 -21.14
CA ASN A 63 -23.93 12.60 -21.77
C ASN A 63 -23.10 11.41 -21.26
N ALA A 64 -23.63 10.68 -20.27
CA ALA A 64 -23.11 9.36 -19.91
C ALA A 64 -23.79 8.30 -20.79
N PRO A 65 -23.06 7.35 -21.41
CA PRO A 65 -23.69 6.18 -22.03
C PRO A 65 -24.42 5.36 -20.97
N ARG A 66 -25.64 4.92 -21.27
CA ARG A 66 -26.39 4.01 -20.41
C ARG A 66 -25.68 2.65 -20.39
N GLY A 67 -24.88 2.41 -19.35
CA GLY A 67 -24.29 1.11 -19.09
C GLY A 67 -25.39 0.04 -18.93
N GLY A 68 -25.08 -1.19 -19.35
CA GLY A 68 -26.08 -2.26 -19.50
C GLY A 68 -26.94 -2.54 -18.27
N GLU A 69 -28.15 -3.05 -18.52
CA GLU A 69 -29.28 -3.17 -17.59
C GLU A 69 -28.97 -3.92 -16.28
N ARG A 70 -28.39 -3.22 -15.29
CA ARG A 70 -28.45 -3.61 -13.88
C ARG A 70 -29.73 -3.03 -13.27
N ASN A 71 -30.82 -3.81 -13.22
CA ASN A 71 -32.10 -3.41 -12.61
C ASN A 71 -31.91 -2.62 -11.30
N GLY A 72 -32.32 -1.35 -11.36
CA GLY A 72 -32.08 -0.29 -10.38
C GLY A 72 -31.96 1.03 -11.14
N ALA A 73 -32.75 2.05 -10.77
CA ALA A 73 -32.70 3.33 -11.46
C ALA A 73 -31.30 3.97 -11.29
N PRO A 74 -30.71 4.56 -12.35
CA PRO A 74 -29.50 5.36 -12.19
C PRO A 74 -29.81 6.55 -11.28
N LEU A 75 -29.23 6.57 -10.08
CA LEU A 75 -29.22 7.77 -9.25
C LEU A 75 -28.45 8.87 -10.00
N PRO A 76 -28.84 10.15 -9.86
CA PRO A 76 -28.11 11.25 -10.49
C PRO A 76 -26.65 11.26 -10.00
N PRO A 77 -25.68 11.56 -10.88
CA PRO A 77 -24.29 11.66 -10.47
C PRO A 77 -24.13 12.78 -9.45
N ASN A 78 -23.48 12.50 -8.34
CA ASN A 78 -23.01 13.52 -7.42
C ASN A 78 -21.84 14.27 -8.07
N ASP A 79 -21.95 15.59 -8.23
CA ASP A 79 -20.91 16.45 -8.82
C ASP A 79 -19.93 17.01 -7.76
N GLU A 80 -20.13 16.69 -6.48
CA GLU A 80 -19.18 17.00 -5.40
C GLU A 80 -17.89 16.15 -5.50
N GLN A 81 -16.86 16.53 -4.75
CA GLN A 81 -15.65 15.68 -4.63
C GLN A 81 -15.93 14.51 -3.68
N PRO A 82 -15.40 13.30 -3.95
CA PRO A 82 -15.57 12.16 -3.06
C PRO A 82 -14.99 12.44 -1.68
N GLY A 83 -15.67 11.98 -0.63
CA GLY A 83 -15.11 11.90 0.71
C GLY A 83 -13.95 10.89 0.72
N LEU A 84 -12.80 11.28 1.30
CA LEU A 84 -11.59 10.47 1.31
C LEU A 84 -11.29 9.99 2.73
N PHE A 85 -11.22 8.66 2.90
CA PHE A 85 -11.06 8.04 4.20
C PHE A 85 -9.92 7.02 4.23
N LEU A 86 -9.39 6.75 5.41
CA LEU A 86 -8.40 5.69 5.65
C LEU A 86 -8.87 4.78 6.79
N GLU A 87 -8.78 3.47 6.57
CA GLU A 87 -9.19 2.43 7.51
C GLU A 87 -8.07 1.38 7.62
N VAL A 88 -7.67 1.04 8.85
CA VAL A 88 -6.61 0.06 9.13
C VAL A 88 -7.21 -1.35 9.12
N ALA A 89 -7.53 -1.83 7.93
CA ALA A 89 -8.21 -3.10 7.71
C ALA A 89 -7.88 -3.70 6.33
N ASP A 90 -8.30 -4.94 6.10
CA ASP A 90 -8.18 -5.61 4.81
C ASP A 90 -9.21 -5.08 3.78
N THR A 91 -8.87 -5.11 2.50
CA THR A 91 -9.71 -4.58 1.39
C THR A 91 -11.15 -5.12 1.39
N LEU A 92 -11.36 -6.39 1.75
CA LEU A 92 -12.69 -7.01 1.80
C LEU A 92 -13.44 -6.70 3.09
N ALA A 93 -12.76 -6.44 4.20
CA ALA A 93 -13.38 -5.96 5.44
C ALA A 93 -13.99 -4.56 5.22
N VAL A 94 -13.19 -3.63 4.70
CA VAL A 94 -13.65 -2.27 4.31
C VAL A 94 -14.73 -2.34 3.23
N ALA A 95 -14.57 -3.16 2.20
CA ALA A 95 -15.61 -3.29 1.18
C ALA A 95 -16.93 -3.87 1.73
N ARG A 96 -16.91 -4.67 2.81
CA ARG A 96 -18.12 -5.14 3.48
C ARG A 96 -18.77 -4.06 4.34
N SER A 97 -18.02 -3.27 5.12
CA SER A 97 -18.60 -2.17 5.91
C SER A 97 -19.34 -1.15 5.03
N LEU A 98 -18.79 -0.86 3.85
CA LEU A 98 -19.38 0.05 2.86
C LEU A 98 -20.69 -0.46 2.22
N LEU A 99 -21.04 -1.74 2.36
CA LEU A 99 -22.34 -2.30 1.92
C LEU A 99 -23.46 -2.09 2.96
N ARG A 100 -23.15 -1.77 4.22
CA ARG A 100 -24.15 -1.43 5.23
C ARG A 100 -24.67 -0.03 4.99
N ASP A 101 -25.99 0.09 4.89
CA ASP A 101 -26.69 1.36 4.87
C ASP A 101 -26.77 1.91 6.30
N GLN A 102 -26.28 3.14 6.51
CA GLN A 102 -26.10 3.73 7.84
C GLN A 102 -27.40 4.28 8.44
N GLU A 103 -28.43 4.57 7.62
CA GLU A 103 -29.72 5.08 8.11
C GLU A 103 -30.68 3.94 8.47
N THR A 104 -30.64 2.84 7.70
CA THR A 104 -31.56 1.70 7.85
C THR A 104 -30.94 0.47 8.51
N GLU A 105 -29.63 0.50 8.76
CA GLU A 105 -28.79 -0.61 9.24
C GLU A 105 -28.87 -1.89 8.37
N ARG A 106 -29.24 -1.77 7.10
CA ARG A 106 -29.41 -2.91 6.19
C ARG A 106 -28.21 -3.12 5.30
N ASP A 107 -27.82 -4.38 5.16
CA ASP A 107 -26.74 -4.80 4.28
C ASP A 107 -27.21 -4.97 2.82
N ASP A 108 -26.64 -4.19 1.88
CA ASP A 108 -26.76 -4.46 0.43
C ASP A 108 -25.74 -5.52 -0.01
N LEU A 109 -25.89 -6.76 0.47
CA LEU A 109 -25.02 -7.89 0.04
C LEU A 109 -25.09 -8.16 -1.46
N SER A 110 -26.10 -7.63 -2.13
CA SER A 110 -26.27 -7.71 -3.57
C SER A 110 -25.42 -6.70 -4.35
N ASN A 111 -24.91 -5.65 -3.68
CA ASN A 111 -24.18 -4.52 -4.26
C ASN A 111 -24.89 -3.90 -5.48
N ARG A 112 -26.20 -3.65 -5.34
CA ARG A 112 -27.06 -3.04 -6.36
C ARG A 112 -27.34 -1.56 -6.11
N VAL A 113 -27.24 -1.12 -4.86
CA VAL A 113 -27.49 0.24 -4.39
C VAL A 113 -26.18 0.92 -4.00
N SER A 114 -25.34 0.24 -3.20
CA SER A 114 -24.10 0.81 -2.66
C SER A 114 -22.99 0.98 -3.69
N ARG A 115 -23.00 0.18 -4.76
CA ARG A 115 -22.03 0.21 -5.89
C ARG A 115 -20.57 0.27 -5.41
N VAL A 116 -20.23 -0.57 -4.45
CA VAL A 116 -18.87 -0.75 -3.93
C VAL A 116 -18.01 -1.43 -4.98
N ALA A 117 -16.84 -0.87 -5.25
CA ALA A 117 -15.83 -1.50 -6.11
C ALA A 117 -14.43 -1.43 -5.47
N ILE A 118 -13.61 -2.47 -5.68
CA ILE A 118 -12.29 -2.61 -5.06
C ILE A 118 -11.16 -2.61 -6.08
N LEU A 119 -9.99 -2.11 -5.69
CA LEU A 119 -8.74 -2.28 -6.44
C LEU A 119 -8.06 -3.60 -6.02
N ASN A 120 -7.97 -4.57 -6.92
CA ASN A 120 -7.00 -5.66 -6.84
C ASN A 120 -5.63 -5.10 -7.25
N MET A 121 -4.66 -5.17 -6.33
CA MET A 121 -3.28 -4.72 -6.51
C MET A 121 -2.50 -5.76 -7.32
N ALA A 122 -2.92 -5.95 -8.56
CA ALA A 122 -2.66 -7.14 -9.36
C ALA A 122 -1.21 -7.30 -9.81
N SER A 123 -0.81 -8.55 -10.03
CA SER A 123 0.40 -8.90 -10.73
C SER A 123 0.36 -8.46 -12.20
N PRO A 124 1.45 -7.91 -12.79
CA PRO A 124 1.50 -7.63 -14.22
C PRO A 124 1.72 -8.90 -15.07
N LEU A 125 2.13 -10.02 -14.46
CA LEU A 125 2.66 -11.18 -15.19
C LEU A 125 1.86 -12.48 -15.01
N SER A 126 1.01 -12.58 -13.99
CA SER A 126 0.35 -13.85 -13.65
C SER A 126 -0.99 -13.60 -12.94
N PRO A 127 -2.11 -14.16 -13.43
CA PRO A 127 -3.39 -14.14 -12.74
C PRO A 127 -3.30 -14.58 -11.28
N GLY A 128 -3.72 -13.73 -10.34
CA GLY A 128 -3.67 -14.03 -8.91
C GLY A 128 -2.27 -14.12 -8.31
N GLY A 129 -1.25 -13.61 -9.00
CA GLY A 129 0.12 -13.53 -8.50
C GLY A 129 0.70 -14.88 -8.05
N GLY A 130 1.08 -14.96 -6.78
CA GLY A 130 1.64 -16.15 -6.13
C GLY A 130 0.61 -17.06 -5.46
N PHE A 131 -0.69 -16.91 -5.74
CA PHE A 131 -1.78 -17.60 -5.03
C PHE A 131 -1.57 -19.11 -4.87
N VAL A 132 -1.37 -19.83 -5.98
CA VAL A 132 -1.15 -21.30 -5.97
C VAL A 132 0.18 -21.72 -5.32
N ASN A 133 1.08 -20.77 -5.08
CA ASN A 133 2.40 -20.94 -4.45
C ASN A 133 2.41 -20.51 -2.98
N GLY A 134 1.24 -20.21 -2.40
CA GLY A 134 1.07 -19.90 -0.99
C GLY A 134 1.58 -18.51 -0.56
N ALA A 135 1.68 -17.57 -1.50
CA ALA A 135 1.91 -16.16 -1.19
C ALA A 135 0.69 -15.55 -0.45
N SER A 136 0.86 -14.33 0.07
CA SER A 136 -0.13 -13.66 0.92
C SER A 136 -0.03 -12.15 0.85
N SER A 137 0.09 -11.59 -0.36
CA SER A 137 -0.22 -10.19 -0.58
C SER A 137 -1.74 -10.02 -0.72
N GLN A 138 -2.18 -8.79 -1.01
CA GLN A 138 -3.59 -8.48 -1.17
C GLN A 138 -4.25 -9.27 -2.31
N GLU A 139 -3.60 -9.43 -3.47
CA GLU A 139 -4.16 -10.19 -4.60
C GLU A 139 -4.43 -11.65 -4.23
N GLU A 140 -3.51 -12.32 -3.54
CA GLU A 140 -3.73 -13.71 -3.10
C GLU A 140 -4.84 -13.83 -2.06
N SER A 141 -5.01 -12.83 -1.18
CA SER A 141 -6.13 -12.77 -0.22
C SER A 141 -7.48 -12.64 -0.95
N LEU A 142 -7.58 -11.75 -1.95
CA LEU A 142 -8.76 -11.63 -2.80
C LEU A 142 -9.07 -12.94 -3.54
N CYS A 143 -8.06 -13.59 -4.14
CA CYS A 143 -8.21 -14.86 -4.83
C CYS A 143 -8.57 -16.03 -3.89
N MET A 144 -8.12 -15.98 -2.63
CA MET A 144 -8.47 -16.98 -1.61
C MET A 144 -9.92 -16.85 -1.14
N ARG A 145 -10.49 -15.64 -1.15
CA ARG A 145 -11.78 -15.35 -0.52
C ARG A 145 -12.94 -15.10 -1.48
N SER A 146 -12.66 -15.01 -2.78
CA SER A 146 -13.65 -14.62 -3.78
C SER A 146 -13.52 -15.36 -5.12
N THR A 147 -14.54 -15.23 -5.97
CA THR A 147 -14.54 -15.78 -7.34
C THR A 147 -13.76 -14.91 -8.35
N LEU A 148 -12.82 -14.08 -7.90
CA LEU A 148 -12.02 -13.20 -8.75
C LEU A 148 -11.08 -13.98 -9.69
N LEU A 149 -10.34 -14.97 -9.18
CA LEU A 149 -9.23 -15.57 -9.93
C LEU A 149 -9.59 -16.06 -11.36
N PRO A 150 -10.72 -16.76 -11.63
CA PRO A 150 -11.04 -17.20 -12.98
C PRO A 150 -11.47 -16.08 -13.95
N SER A 151 -11.67 -14.84 -13.47
CA SER A 151 -11.96 -13.69 -14.32
C SER A 151 -10.68 -13.01 -14.82
N LEU A 152 -9.54 -13.29 -14.17
CA LEU A 152 -8.21 -12.87 -14.57
C LEU A 152 -7.70 -13.81 -15.68
N LYS A 153 -8.32 -13.73 -16.86
CA LYS A 153 -8.04 -14.60 -18.01
C LYS A 153 -6.57 -14.42 -18.45
N ASP A 154 -5.89 -15.52 -18.78
CA ASP A 154 -4.48 -15.50 -19.24
C ASP A 154 -4.26 -14.56 -20.45
N GLU A 155 -5.27 -14.43 -21.32
CA GLU A 155 -5.26 -13.53 -22.49
C GLU A 155 -5.15 -12.03 -22.15
N PHE A 156 -5.46 -11.64 -20.91
CA PHE A 156 -5.26 -10.27 -20.43
C PHE A 156 -3.81 -10.01 -19.99
N TYR A 157 -3.00 -11.05 -19.86
CA TYR A 157 -1.64 -10.99 -19.32
C TYR A 157 -0.60 -11.16 -20.44
N ARG A 158 0.52 -10.41 -20.43
CA ARG A 158 0.97 -9.45 -19.42
C ARG A 158 0.11 -8.19 -19.41
N LEU A 159 -0.32 -7.74 -18.23
CA LEU A 159 -1.23 -6.59 -18.12
C LEU A 159 -0.60 -5.35 -18.77
N PRO A 160 -1.33 -4.63 -19.64
CA PRO A 160 -0.88 -3.37 -20.20
C PRO A 160 -0.49 -2.37 -19.11
N GLU A 161 0.60 -1.63 -19.32
CA GLU A 161 1.08 -0.66 -18.33
C GLU A 161 0.01 0.40 -18.01
N LEU A 162 -0.70 0.86 -19.03
CA LEU A 162 -1.81 1.81 -18.95
C LEU A 162 -3.15 1.10 -19.18
N GLY A 163 -3.40 0.01 -18.45
CA GLY A 163 -4.66 -0.72 -18.50
C GLY A 163 -5.09 -1.34 -17.17
N ALA A 164 -6.33 -1.82 -17.13
CA ALA A 164 -6.90 -2.55 -16.01
C ALA A 164 -7.95 -3.56 -16.48
N VAL A 165 -8.11 -4.67 -15.77
CA VAL A 165 -9.22 -5.62 -15.98
C VAL A 165 -10.36 -5.26 -15.04
N PHE A 166 -11.54 -4.98 -15.59
CA PHE A 166 -12.77 -4.84 -14.80
C PHE A 166 -13.47 -6.19 -14.70
N THR A 167 -13.84 -6.60 -13.48
CA THR A 167 -14.66 -7.78 -13.21
C THR A 167 -15.90 -7.38 -12.42
N PRO A 168 -17.11 -7.49 -13.00
CA PRO A 168 -18.35 -7.28 -12.28
C PRO A 168 -18.74 -8.49 -11.41
N ASP A 169 -19.57 -8.27 -10.39
CA ASP A 169 -20.27 -9.32 -9.63
C ASP A 169 -19.33 -10.42 -9.07
N VAL A 170 -18.17 -10.04 -8.54
CA VAL A 170 -17.26 -10.94 -7.82
C VAL A 170 -17.93 -11.39 -6.52
N LEU A 171 -18.13 -12.70 -6.35
CA LEU A 171 -18.73 -13.29 -5.15
C LEU A 171 -17.65 -13.51 -4.09
N VAL A 172 -17.78 -12.85 -2.95
CA VAL A 172 -16.98 -13.10 -1.74
C VAL A 172 -17.68 -14.18 -0.93
N PHE A 173 -16.93 -15.24 -0.62
CA PHE A 173 -17.48 -16.45 0.01
C PHE A 173 -16.75 -16.87 1.29
N ARG A 174 -15.81 -16.06 1.80
CA ARG A 174 -14.93 -16.42 2.92
C ARG A 174 -14.54 -15.19 3.74
N ASN A 175 -14.54 -15.31 5.06
CA ASN A 175 -14.13 -14.25 6.00
C ASN A 175 -12.59 -14.02 5.97
N GLU A 176 -12.07 -13.16 6.84
CA GLU A 176 -10.62 -12.88 6.92
C GLU A 176 -9.81 -14.05 7.48
N SER A 177 -10.30 -14.70 8.55
CA SER A 177 -9.74 -15.93 9.17
C SER A 177 -9.62 -17.10 8.17
N GLY A 178 -10.39 -17.04 7.09
CA GLY A 178 -10.34 -17.97 5.96
C GLY A 178 -11.41 -19.06 5.99
N ASP A 179 -12.49 -18.86 6.75
CA ASP A 179 -13.64 -19.75 6.85
C ASP A 179 -14.75 -19.38 5.87
N ASP A 180 -15.36 -20.39 5.28
CA ASP A 180 -16.37 -20.22 4.23
C ASP A 180 -17.68 -19.68 4.84
N LEU A 181 -18.15 -18.54 4.32
CA LEU A 181 -19.38 -17.87 4.74
C LEU A 181 -20.61 -18.74 4.42
N GLU A 182 -21.62 -18.69 5.29
CA GLU A 182 -22.94 -19.25 5.00
C GLU A 182 -23.54 -18.60 3.76
N LYS A 183 -24.40 -19.33 3.03
CA LYS A 183 -24.96 -18.85 1.75
C LYS A 183 -25.67 -17.49 1.82
N ARG A 184 -26.24 -17.14 2.98
CA ARG A 184 -26.95 -15.87 3.22
C ARG A 184 -26.02 -14.68 3.42
N ASP A 185 -24.81 -14.91 3.94
CA ASP A 185 -23.87 -13.84 4.33
C ASP A 185 -22.84 -13.53 3.24
N ARG A 186 -22.79 -14.37 2.20
CA ARG A 186 -22.01 -14.15 0.97
C ARG A 186 -22.51 -12.93 0.24
N TRP A 187 -21.57 -12.18 -0.32
CA TRP A 187 -21.82 -10.85 -0.85
C TRP A 187 -21.07 -10.61 -2.15
N PHE A 188 -21.51 -9.61 -2.90
CA PHE A 188 -20.96 -9.26 -4.20
C PHE A 188 -20.17 -7.96 -4.14
N VAL A 189 -19.11 -7.87 -4.94
CA VAL A 189 -18.33 -6.64 -5.13
C VAL A 189 -17.91 -6.53 -6.59
N ASP A 190 -17.76 -5.31 -7.11
CA ASP A 190 -17.13 -5.12 -8.42
C ASP A 190 -15.61 -4.92 -8.20
N CYS A 191 -14.76 -5.36 -9.14
CA CYS A 191 -13.30 -5.32 -8.96
C CYS A 191 -12.59 -4.74 -10.18
N VAL A 192 -11.60 -3.86 -9.94
CA VAL A 192 -10.64 -3.39 -10.94
C VAL A 192 -9.28 -3.98 -10.60
N SER A 193 -8.68 -4.73 -11.51
CA SER A 193 -7.34 -5.33 -11.36
C SER A 193 -6.33 -4.57 -12.20
N ALA A 194 -5.32 -3.97 -11.56
CA ALA A 194 -4.28 -3.22 -12.24
C ALA A 194 -2.92 -3.39 -11.55
N ALA A 195 -1.84 -3.39 -12.34
CA ALA A 195 -0.48 -3.57 -11.83
C ALA A 195 0.27 -2.24 -11.64
N MET A 196 0.95 -2.10 -10.49
CA MET A 196 1.88 -1.01 -10.21
C MET A 196 3.27 -1.31 -10.79
N LEU A 197 4.16 -0.30 -10.83
CA LEU A 197 5.58 -0.50 -11.09
C LEU A 197 6.17 -1.52 -10.11
N ARG A 198 7.07 -2.38 -10.58
CA ARG A 198 7.68 -3.46 -9.79
C ARG A 198 9.17 -3.20 -9.62
N MET A 199 9.60 -3.00 -8.38
CA MET A 199 10.98 -2.67 -8.01
C MET A 199 11.56 -1.50 -8.84
N PRO A 200 10.87 -0.35 -8.92
CA PRO A 200 11.41 0.85 -9.55
C PRO A 200 12.66 1.33 -8.79
N GLU A 201 13.46 2.18 -9.43
CA GLU A 201 14.67 2.70 -8.82
C GLU A 201 14.33 3.78 -7.79
N THR A 202 14.74 3.55 -6.54
CA THR A 202 14.41 4.39 -5.39
C THR A 202 15.64 4.72 -4.56
N GLU A 203 15.69 5.94 -4.06
CA GLU A 203 16.68 6.41 -3.09
C GLU A 203 15.98 6.77 -1.77
N VAL A 204 16.70 6.66 -0.65
CA VAL A 204 16.19 7.02 0.68
C VAL A 204 16.88 8.30 1.12
N ASN A 205 16.10 9.31 1.52
CA ASN A 205 16.66 10.50 2.14
C ASN A 205 17.10 10.17 3.58
N GLU A 206 18.39 10.30 3.86
CA GLU A 206 19.01 9.87 5.13
C GLU A 206 18.45 10.59 6.37
N GLU A 207 18.12 11.88 6.23
CA GLU A 207 17.61 12.72 7.33
C GLU A 207 16.16 12.37 7.74
N SER A 208 15.29 12.06 6.77
CA SER A 208 13.87 11.79 7.01
C SER A 208 13.48 10.30 6.96
N GLY A 209 14.40 9.42 6.55
CA GLY A 209 14.15 8.00 6.30
C GLY A 209 13.18 7.71 5.15
N ARG A 210 12.77 8.73 4.38
CA ARG A 210 11.72 8.59 3.35
C ARG A 210 12.32 8.18 2.01
N GLY A 211 11.81 7.08 1.46
CA GLY A 211 12.06 6.67 0.09
C GLY A 211 11.39 7.60 -0.93
N ARG A 212 12.06 7.85 -2.07
CA ARG A 212 11.55 8.57 -3.23
C ARG A 212 12.01 7.87 -4.51
N TYR A 213 11.30 8.05 -5.63
CA TYR A 213 11.77 7.53 -6.92
C TYR A 213 12.98 8.32 -7.41
N VAL A 214 13.96 7.66 -8.02
CA VAL A 214 15.05 8.36 -8.72
C VAL A 214 14.50 9.01 -9.98
N ASN A 215 13.75 8.26 -10.79
CA ASN A 215 13.26 8.72 -12.08
C ASN A 215 11.95 9.54 -11.95
N SER A 216 11.86 10.65 -12.69
CA SER A 216 10.61 11.43 -12.79
C SER A 216 9.55 10.73 -13.65
N SER A 217 9.98 9.92 -14.63
CA SER A 217 9.09 9.08 -15.45
C SER A 217 8.25 8.12 -14.61
N ASP A 218 8.83 7.53 -13.57
CA ASP A 218 8.12 6.61 -12.68
C ASP A 218 6.94 7.32 -11.98
N ARG A 219 7.17 8.56 -11.52
CA ARG A 219 6.12 9.42 -10.94
C ARG A 219 4.99 9.72 -11.92
N ASP A 220 5.33 10.03 -13.17
CA ASP A 220 4.33 10.29 -14.19
C ASP A 220 3.55 9.02 -14.57
N THR A 221 4.22 7.86 -14.67
CA THR A 221 3.60 6.57 -14.94
C THR A 221 2.65 6.15 -13.81
N ILE A 222 3.00 6.29 -12.53
CA ILE A 222 2.06 5.98 -11.44
C ILE A 222 0.84 6.92 -11.45
N LEU A 223 1.03 8.21 -11.78
CA LEU A 223 -0.06 9.17 -11.89
C LEU A 223 -0.99 8.86 -13.08
N GLN A 224 -0.48 8.30 -14.18
CA GLN A 224 -1.30 7.82 -15.29
C GLN A 224 -2.08 6.55 -14.90
N LYS A 225 -1.40 5.56 -14.29
CA LYS A 225 -2.00 4.33 -13.76
C LYS A 225 -3.17 4.60 -12.79
N MET A 226 -2.97 5.49 -11.82
CA MET A 226 -4.00 5.88 -10.84
C MET A 226 -5.22 6.54 -11.51
N ARG A 227 -5.00 7.44 -12.48
CA ARG A 227 -6.11 8.05 -13.26
C ARG A 227 -6.88 6.98 -14.04
N ILE A 228 -6.19 6.02 -14.65
CA ILE A 228 -6.83 4.94 -15.41
C ILE A 228 -7.73 4.09 -14.52
N VAL A 229 -7.25 3.69 -13.34
CA VAL A 229 -8.06 2.98 -12.34
C VAL A 229 -9.31 3.79 -11.96
N MET A 230 -9.16 5.08 -11.65
CA MET A 230 -10.30 5.95 -11.30
C MET A 230 -11.28 6.17 -12.46
N ARG A 231 -10.78 6.31 -13.70
CA ARG A 231 -11.63 6.37 -14.91
C ARG A 231 -12.42 5.08 -15.12
N VAL A 232 -11.85 3.90 -14.83
CA VAL A 232 -12.58 2.63 -14.89
C VAL A 232 -13.69 2.60 -13.83
N PHE A 233 -13.39 2.93 -12.56
CA PHE A 233 -14.41 2.99 -11.51
C PHE A 233 -15.57 3.93 -11.89
N GLN A 234 -15.28 5.16 -12.32
CA GLN A 234 -16.29 6.13 -12.76
C GLN A 234 -17.05 5.64 -14.00
N ALA A 235 -16.36 5.06 -15.00
CA ALA A 235 -17.00 4.59 -16.22
C ALA A 235 -17.94 3.40 -16.01
N LYS A 236 -17.68 2.59 -14.98
CA LYS A 236 -18.51 1.44 -14.56
C LYS A 236 -19.56 1.79 -13.50
N GLY A 237 -19.59 3.04 -13.02
CA GLY A 237 -20.60 3.53 -12.08
C GLY A 237 -20.42 3.04 -10.64
N ALA A 238 -19.17 2.82 -10.22
CA ALA A 238 -18.86 2.65 -8.81
C ALA A 238 -19.14 3.96 -8.05
N ARG A 239 -19.78 3.87 -6.88
CA ARG A 239 -20.05 5.02 -6.00
C ARG A 239 -19.11 5.08 -4.81
N LYS A 240 -18.79 3.91 -4.25
CA LYS A 240 -17.84 3.75 -3.16
C LYS A 240 -16.66 2.92 -3.65
N VAL A 241 -15.44 3.40 -3.46
CA VAL A 241 -14.22 2.76 -3.99
C VAL A 241 -13.27 2.41 -2.85
N VAL A 242 -12.80 1.16 -2.82
CA VAL A 242 -11.73 0.75 -1.89
C VAL A 242 -10.39 0.66 -2.62
N LEU A 243 -9.46 1.51 -2.20
CA LEU A 243 -8.07 1.56 -2.62
C LEU A 243 -7.16 1.04 -1.49
N GLY A 244 -5.86 1.27 -1.61
CA GLY A 244 -4.88 0.98 -0.57
C GLY A 244 -3.47 1.43 -1.00
N ALA A 245 -2.46 0.98 -0.25
CA ALA A 245 -1.04 1.26 -0.49
C ALA A 245 -0.48 0.51 -1.73
N TRP A 246 -1.02 0.82 -2.91
CA TRP A 246 -0.80 0.09 -4.16
C TRP A 246 0.68 0.05 -4.56
N GLY A 247 1.28 -1.14 -4.52
CA GLY A 247 2.69 -1.38 -4.85
C GLY A 247 3.69 -1.18 -3.71
N CYS A 248 3.25 -0.76 -2.51
CA CYS A 248 4.15 -0.46 -1.38
C CYS A 248 4.70 -1.70 -0.65
N GLY A 249 4.12 -2.88 -0.89
CA GLY A 249 4.60 -4.16 -0.36
C GLY A 249 5.70 -4.76 -1.24
N ALA A 250 5.45 -5.99 -1.74
CA ALA A 250 6.42 -6.77 -2.51
C ALA A 250 6.98 -6.12 -3.80
N TYR A 251 6.46 -4.95 -4.21
CA TYR A 251 6.88 -4.21 -5.41
C TYR A 251 7.74 -2.99 -5.09
N GLY A 252 8.02 -2.70 -3.82
CA GLY A 252 9.06 -1.73 -3.41
C GLY A 252 8.76 -0.27 -3.76
N ASN A 253 7.50 0.12 -3.98
CA ASN A 253 7.18 1.53 -4.22
C ASN A 253 7.21 2.31 -2.89
N PRO A 254 7.81 3.50 -2.81
CA PRO A 254 7.81 4.28 -1.57
C PRO A 254 6.40 4.74 -1.21
N VAL A 255 5.96 4.46 0.02
CA VAL A 255 4.61 4.82 0.49
C VAL A 255 4.31 6.32 0.34
N GLY A 256 5.33 7.16 0.56
CA GLY A 256 5.19 8.62 0.43
C GLY A 256 4.88 9.09 -0.99
N GLU A 257 5.51 8.47 -2.00
CA GLU A 257 5.25 8.77 -3.41
C GLU A 257 3.85 8.30 -3.82
N ILE A 258 3.44 7.09 -3.39
CA ILE A 258 2.12 6.52 -3.70
C ILE A 258 0.99 7.34 -3.05
N ALA A 259 1.14 7.74 -1.78
CA ALA A 259 0.18 8.59 -1.09
C ALA A 259 0.07 9.98 -1.71
N ALA A 260 1.20 10.63 -2.01
CA ALA A 260 1.23 11.93 -2.67
C ALA A 260 0.65 11.89 -4.09
N ALA A 261 0.87 10.79 -4.83
CA ALA A 261 0.30 10.59 -6.16
C ALA A 261 -1.22 10.41 -6.10
N TRP A 262 -1.75 9.62 -5.15
CA TRP A 262 -3.19 9.50 -4.93
C TRP A 262 -3.82 10.84 -4.55
N SER A 263 -3.21 11.59 -3.62
CA SER A 263 -3.64 12.95 -3.24
C SER A 263 -3.71 13.89 -4.45
N LYS A 264 -2.67 13.90 -5.31
CA LYS A 264 -2.62 14.67 -6.56
C LYS A 264 -3.67 14.25 -7.60
N VAL A 265 -4.08 12.98 -7.62
CA VAL A 265 -5.12 12.46 -8.53
C VAL A 265 -6.53 12.75 -8.02
N LEU A 266 -6.79 12.60 -6.73
CA LEU A 266 -8.14 12.72 -6.13
C LEU A 266 -8.52 14.17 -5.83
N LEU A 267 -7.62 14.95 -5.23
CA LEU A 267 -7.85 16.37 -4.89
C LEU A 267 -7.47 17.31 -6.05
N GLY A 268 -6.53 16.89 -6.89
CA GLY A 268 -5.94 17.68 -7.97
C GLY A 268 -4.69 18.46 -7.55
N GLY A 269 -3.85 18.84 -8.52
CA GLY A 269 -2.64 19.62 -8.26
C GLY A 269 -2.91 21.09 -7.90
N LYS A 270 -2.02 21.69 -7.09
CA LYS A 270 -2.09 23.11 -6.67
C LYS A 270 -1.89 24.13 -7.81
N ASN A 271 -1.39 23.70 -8.97
CA ASN A 271 -1.08 24.60 -10.09
C ASN A 271 -2.33 24.92 -10.93
N LYS A 272 -2.74 26.20 -10.92
CA LYS A 272 -3.88 26.76 -11.70
C LYS A 272 -3.67 26.81 -13.23
N ALA A 273 -2.75 26.02 -13.79
CA ALA A 273 -2.56 25.93 -15.23
C ALA A 273 -3.75 25.18 -15.88
N LYS A 274 -4.18 25.61 -17.08
CA LYS A 274 -5.40 25.16 -17.80
C LYS A 274 -5.39 23.69 -18.29
N ALA A 275 -4.63 22.80 -17.67
CA ALA A 275 -4.81 21.36 -17.87
C ALA A 275 -6.21 20.97 -17.35
N LYS A 276 -6.94 20.16 -18.13
CA LYS A 276 -8.30 19.72 -17.79
C LYS A 276 -8.24 18.92 -16.48
N LYS A 277 -8.63 19.53 -15.35
CA LYS A 277 -8.75 18.84 -14.07
C LYS A 277 -9.82 17.77 -14.21
N GLU A 278 -9.42 16.50 -14.17
CA GLU A 278 -10.35 15.39 -14.11
C GLU A 278 -11.15 15.47 -12.79
N THR A 279 -12.44 15.16 -12.88
CA THR A 279 -13.36 15.17 -11.74
C THR A 279 -13.97 13.78 -11.62
N TRP A 280 -14.09 13.31 -10.37
CA TRP A 280 -14.51 11.95 -10.06
C TRP A 280 -16.02 11.88 -9.78
N SER A 281 -16.83 12.71 -10.45
CA SER A 281 -18.27 12.78 -10.21
C SER A 281 -18.96 11.42 -10.41
N GLY A 282 -19.95 11.16 -9.56
CA GLY A 282 -20.58 9.85 -9.38
C GLY A 282 -19.85 8.89 -8.43
N ILE A 283 -18.62 9.21 -8.01
CA ILE A 283 -17.94 8.55 -6.88
C ILE A 283 -18.15 9.45 -5.65
N ASP A 284 -18.87 8.95 -4.66
CA ASP A 284 -19.18 9.66 -3.41
C ASP A 284 -18.09 9.45 -2.36
N GLU A 285 -17.40 8.31 -2.40
CA GLU A 285 -16.52 7.86 -1.32
C GLU A 285 -15.32 7.06 -1.85
N VAL A 286 -14.13 7.35 -1.33
CA VAL A 286 -12.90 6.59 -1.57
C VAL A 286 -12.27 6.26 -0.22
N VAL A 287 -12.10 4.97 0.07
CA VAL A 287 -11.48 4.48 1.32
C VAL A 287 -10.18 3.76 1.02
N PHE A 288 -9.10 4.15 1.69
CA PHE A 288 -7.82 3.46 1.65
C PHE A 288 -7.78 2.38 2.73
N ALA A 289 -7.94 1.11 2.32
CA ALA A 289 -7.80 -0.05 3.20
C ALA A 289 -6.32 -0.45 3.28
N ILE A 290 -5.69 -0.22 4.43
CA ILE A 290 -4.27 -0.51 4.66
C ILE A 290 -4.13 -1.31 5.95
N LYS A 291 -4.03 -2.64 5.82
CA LYS A 291 -3.99 -3.58 6.96
C LYS A 291 -2.78 -3.40 7.89
N ASP A 292 -1.65 -2.90 7.38
CA ASP A 292 -0.44 -2.68 8.18
C ASP A 292 -0.48 -1.28 8.84
N PRO A 293 -0.50 -1.16 10.18
CA PRO A 293 -0.67 0.14 10.84
C PRO A 293 0.44 1.14 10.54
N GLY A 294 1.71 0.71 10.55
CA GLY A 294 2.85 1.59 10.28
C GLY A 294 2.86 2.11 8.83
N LEU A 295 2.48 1.26 7.87
CA LEU A 295 2.26 1.65 6.48
C LEU A 295 1.07 2.60 6.34
N ALA A 296 0.00 2.40 7.12
CA ALA A 296 -1.17 3.27 7.13
C ALA A 296 -0.83 4.67 7.68
N ASP A 297 -0.09 4.74 8.78
CA ASP A 297 0.42 5.99 9.38
C ASP A 297 1.33 6.74 8.40
N GLY A 298 2.26 6.03 7.76
CA GLY A 298 3.15 6.59 6.74
C GLY A 298 2.40 7.06 5.48
N PHE A 299 1.31 6.38 5.12
CA PHE A 299 0.43 6.79 4.02
C PHE A 299 -0.36 8.06 4.38
N GLU A 300 -0.98 8.10 5.56
CA GLU A 300 -1.74 9.25 6.06
C GLU A 300 -0.87 10.51 6.13
N ALA A 301 0.29 10.41 6.77
CA ALA A 301 1.24 11.52 6.93
C ALA A 301 1.77 12.06 5.59
N ALA A 302 1.85 11.23 4.55
CA ALA A 302 2.30 11.63 3.22
C ALA A 302 1.17 12.09 2.28
N PHE A 303 -0.06 11.58 2.47
CA PHE A 303 -1.24 12.06 1.74
C PHE A 303 -1.58 13.51 2.12
N GLY A 304 -1.46 13.81 3.42
CA GLY A 304 -1.66 15.14 3.98
C GLY A 304 -3.15 15.52 4.11
N PRO A 305 -3.46 16.84 4.12
CA PRO A 305 -4.81 17.32 4.41
C PRO A 305 -5.82 16.89 3.34
N GLY A 306 -7.02 16.53 3.78
CA GLY A 306 -8.12 16.07 2.94
C GLY A 306 -8.36 14.56 2.97
N LEU A 307 -7.59 13.80 3.76
CA LEU A 307 -7.85 12.41 4.12
C LEU A 307 -8.29 12.35 5.59
N THR A 308 -9.33 11.57 5.90
CA THR A 308 -9.84 11.38 7.26
C THR A 308 -9.71 9.93 7.69
N ARG A 309 -8.87 9.64 8.69
CA ARG A 309 -8.83 8.31 9.32
C ARG A 309 -10.12 8.04 10.09
N ARG A 310 -10.69 6.85 9.88
CA ARG A 310 -11.77 6.32 10.70
C ARG A 310 -11.20 5.36 11.73
N ALA A 311 -11.75 5.38 12.94
CA ALA A 311 -11.59 4.26 13.85
C ALA A 311 -12.26 3.03 13.21
N ALA A 312 -11.68 1.84 13.41
CA ALA A 312 -12.44 0.62 13.16
C ALA A 312 -13.60 0.59 14.16
N GLU A 313 -14.84 0.42 13.69
CA GLU A 313 -15.93 0.00 14.57
C GLU A 313 -15.55 -1.36 15.15
N ASP A 314 -15.69 -1.53 16.48
CA ASP A 314 -15.11 -2.64 17.24
C ASP A 314 -15.46 -4.02 16.64
N ALA A 315 -14.55 -4.54 15.83
CA ALA A 315 -14.46 -5.96 15.57
C ALA A 315 -14.06 -6.59 16.91
N SER A 316 -14.99 -7.35 17.49
CA SER A 316 -14.83 -8.04 18.77
C SER A 316 -13.43 -8.63 18.94
N GLU A 317 -12.83 -8.40 20.11
CA GLU A 317 -11.47 -8.79 20.51
C GLU A 317 -11.17 -10.30 20.26
N GLU A 318 -10.82 -10.64 19.01
CA GLU A 318 -10.11 -11.86 18.66
C GLU A 318 -8.65 -11.47 18.40
N GLU A 319 -7.77 -11.92 19.28
CA GLU A 319 -6.35 -11.52 19.34
C GLU A 319 -5.67 -11.58 17.97
N SER A 320 -5.02 -10.48 17.59
CA SER A 320 -4.42 -10.37 16.26
C SER A 320 -3.21 -11.31 16.14
N GLU A 321 -3.26 -12.30 15.23
CA GLU A 321 -2.12 -13.21 14.93
C GLU A 321 -0.87 -12.49 14.38
N ASN A 322 -0.88 -11.16 14.28
CA ASN A 322 0.16 -10.34 13.67
C ASN A 322 1.10 -9.71 14.71
N ASP A 323 0.62 -9.37 15.91
CA ASP A 323 1.46 -8.93 17.03
C ASP A 323 2.45 -10.04 17.44
N ASP A 324 1.98 -11.28 17.39
CA ASP A 324 2.78 -12.50 17.57
C ASP A 324 3.94 -12.59 16.57
N ALA A 325 3.79 -12.09 15.34
CA ALA A 325 4.83 -12.22 14.31
C ALA A 325 6.03 -11.29 14.56
N GLU A 326 5.79 -10.10 15.07
CA GLU A 326 6.84 -9.13 15.43
C GLU A 326 7.46 -9.49 16.80
N ALA A 327 6.64 -9.81 17.79
CA ALA A 327 7.11 -10.30 19.09
C ALA A 327 7.94 -11.59 18.96
N PHE A 328 7.53 -12.53 18.09
CA PHE A 328 8.30 -13.73 17.78
C PHE A 328 9.62 -13.40 17.07
N ARG A 329 9.64 -12.45 16.11
CA ARG A 329 10.88 -12.02 15.44
C ARG A 329 11.87 -11.40 16.41
N LEU A 330 11.41 -10.50 17.29
CA LEU A 330 12.22 -9.89 18.35
C LEU A 330 12.80 -10.95 19.29
N LYS A 331 11.99 -11.90 19.72
CA LYS A 331 12.40 -13.01 20.59
C LYS A 331 13.39 -13.96 19.90
N GLU A 332 13.16 -14.32 18.64
CA GLU A 332 14.07 -15.15 17.84
C GLU A 332 15.44 -14.46 17.66
N LEU A 333 15.47 -13.13 17.59
CA LEU A 333 16.69 -12.32 17.57
C LEU A 333 17.42 -12.33 18.93
N GLN A 334 16.68 -12.19 20.04
CA GLN A 334 17.23 -12.27 21.40
C GLN A 334 17.80 -13.67 21.73
N ASP A 335 17.11 -14.73 21.34
CA ASP A 335 17.55 -16.12 21.53
C ASP A 335 18.84 -16.39 20.72
N LYS A 336 18.93 -15.90 19.47
CA LYS A 336 20.14 -16.00 18.64
C LYS A 336 21.33 -15.21 19.21
N ILE A 337 21.10 -14.02 19.74
CA ILE A 337 22.13 -13.21 20.41
C ILE A 337 22.68 -13.97 21.62
N SER A 338 21.80 -14.49 22.48
CA SER A 338 22.16 -15.24 23.68
C SER A 338 22.95 -16.53 23.35
N GLU A 339 22.54 -17.26 22.31
CA GLU A 339 23.26 -18.46 21.87
C GLU A 339 24.66 -18.11 21.32
N LEU A 340 24.79 -17.02 20.55
CA LEU A 340 26.09 -16.58 20.03
C LEU A 340 27.05 -16.17 21.15
N GLU A 341 26.55 -15.45 22.16
CA GLU A 341 27.32 -15.04 23.33
C GLU A 341 27.83 -16.26 24.12
N GLN A 342 26.98 -17.27 24.33
CA GLN A 342 27.38 -18.51 25.00
C GLN A 342 28.45 -19.27 24.21
N ARG A 343 28.30 -19.36 22.87
CA ARG A 343 29.32 -19.96 21.98
C ARG A 343 30.65 -19.17 22.01
N MET A 344 30.61 -17.84 22.08
CA MET A 344 31.80 -16.99 22.22
C MET A 344 32.49 -17.12 23.58
N ALA A 345 31.73 -17.40 24.66
CA ALA A 345 32.27 -17.66 25.98
C ALA A 345 32.97 -19.04 26.07
N GLN A 346 32.45 -20.05 25.36
CA GLN A 346 32.99 -21.42 25.35
C GLN A 346 34.15 -21.63 24.34
N THR A 347 34.36 -20.69 23.42
CA THR A 347 35.37 -20.82 22.35
C THR A 347 36.71 -20.19 22.75
N ALA A 348 37.76 -21.02 22.87
CA ALA A 348 39.13 -20.58 23.16
C ALA A 348 39.91 -20.05 21.93
N ASN A 349 39.39 -20.24 20.71
CA ASN A 349 40.05 -19.80 19.48
C ASN A 349 39.77 -18.32 19.19
N ALA A 350 40.81 -17.47 19.25
CA ALA A 350 40.71 -16.02 19.07
C ALA A 350 40.16 -15.59 17.69
N GLN A 351 40.50 -16.30 16.61
CA GLN A 351 40.07 -15.96 15.26
C GLN A 351 38.59 -16.28 15.04
N VAL A 352 38.10 -17.39 15.61
CA VAL A 352 36.66 -17.73 15.63
C VAL A 352 35.89 -16.74 16.52
N LYS A 353 36.45 -16.37 17.67
CA LYS A 353 35.84 -15.38 18.59
C LYS A 353 35.70 -14.00 17.94
N SER A 354 36.68 -13.57 17.15
CA SER A 354 36.62 -12.33 16.35
C SER A 354 35.51 -12.39 15.29
N GLY A 355 35.44 -13.49 14.51
CA GLY A 355 34.39 -13.67 13.50
C GLY A 355 32.97 -13.71 14.06
N LEU A 356 32.77 -14.39 15.20
CA LEU A 356 31.49 -14.37 15.92
C LEU A 356 31.14 -12.99 16.49
N GLY A 357 32.13 -12.21 16.93
CA GLY A 357 31.93 -10.84 17.41
C GLY A 357 31.34 -9.90 16.36
N GLY A 358 31.77 -10.01 15.10
CA GLY A 358 31.19 -9.23 13.99
C GLY A 358 29.72 -9.59 13.71
N ILE A 359 29.38 -10.89 13.79
CA ILE A 359 28.00 -11.37 13.63
C ILE A 359 27.12 -10.90 14.81
N LEU A 360 27.65 -10.96 16.03
CA LEU A 360 26.95 -10.49 17.24
C LEU A 360 26.64 -8.99 17.16
N ALA A 361 27.58 -8.16 16.68
CA ALA A 361 27.36 -6.73 16.49
C ALA A 361 26.23 -6.45 15.48
N GLY A 362 26.19 -7.19 14.36
CA GLY A 362 25.10 -7.09 13.38
C GLY A 362 23.74 -7.47 13.96
N LEU A 363 23.66 -8.57 14.72
CA LEU A 363 22.41 -8.98 15.37
C LEU A 363 21.96 -7.99 16.46
N LYS A 364 22.87 -7.44 17.25
CA LYS A 364 22.54 -6.41 18.26
C LYS A 364 22.08 -5.09 17.63
N SER A 365 22.65 -4.71 16.48
CA SER A 365 22.17 -3.54 15.70
C SER A 365 20.73 -3.74 15.21
N GLN A 366 20.36 -4.95 14.78
CA GLN A 366 18.99 -5.29 14.40
C GLN A 366 18.00 -5.28 15.59
N LEU A 367 18.49 -5.49 16.82
CA LEU A 367 17.69 -5.40 18.05
C LEU A 367 17.53 -3.95 18.54
N GLY A 368 18.55 -3.11 18.38
CA GLY A 368 18.58 -1.72 18.87
C GLY A 368 17.69 -0.76 18.06
N GLY A 369 17.42 -1.04 16.79
CA GLY A 369 16.65 -0.16 15.90
C GLY A 369 15.16 0.02 16.23
N VAL A 370 14.66 -0.57 17.33
CA VAL A 370 13.24 -0.58 17.71
C VAL A 370 12.95 0.24 18.98
N ASN A 371 13.96 0.58 19.79
CA ASN A 371 13.75 1.05 21.17
C ASN A 371 14.26 2.47 21.52
N ASP A 372 14.77 3.27 20.56
CA ASP A 372 15.30 4.62 20.86
C ASP A 372 14.19 5.71 20.85
N LYS A 373 13.16 5.47 21.67
CA LYS A 373 12.14 6.42 22.11
C LYS A 373 11.69 6.07 23.54
N ASP A 374 12.60 6.25 24.50
CA ASP A 374 12.31 6.68 25.88
C ASP A 374 13.52 6.40 26.80
N ALA A 375 14.43 7.38 26.91
CA ALA A 375 15.37 7.48 28.03
C ALA A 375 15.66 8.97 28.33
N PRO A 376 15.64 9.39 29.62
CA PRO A 376 15.75 10.80 29.97
C PRO A 376 17.21 11.29 29.98
N THR A 377 17.39 12.55 29.61
CA THR A 377 18.66 13.29 29.75
C THR A 377 19.07 13.48 31.21
N PRO A 378 20.33 13.19 31.59
CA PRO A 378 20.91 13.68 32.84
C PRO A 378 21.71 14.97 32.62
N ASP A 379 21.25 16.07 33.25
CA ASP A 379 22.07 17.25 33.50
C ASP A 379 23.21 16.92 34.49
N ARG A 380 24.47 17.27 34.16
CA ARG A 380 25.20 18.36 34.85
C ARG A 380 26.64 18.59 34.35
N ALA A 381 27.12 19.79 34.66
CA ALA A 381 28.39 20.40 34.22
C ALA A 381 29.58 20.15 35.17
N SER A 382 30.73 20.78 34.82
CA SER A 382 32.04 20.85 35.50
C SER A 382 32.85 19.54 35.51
N GLU A 383 34.15 19.50 35.19
CA GLU A 383 35.24 20.41 35.63
C GLU A 383 36.29 20.71 34.53
N ALA A 384 37.37 21.43 34.88
CA ALA A 384 38.36 22.03 33.97
C ALA A 384 39.82 21.68 34.33
N SER A 385 40.67 21.58 33.31
CA SER A 385 42.14 21.72 33.31
C SER A 385 42.59 21.81 31.84
N SER A 386 43.17 22.89 31.31
CA SER A 386 44.44 23.58 31.62
C SER A 386 45.70 22.80 31.22
N ASP A 387 46.64 23.55 30.62
CA ASP A 387 48.03 23.27 30.21
C ASP A 387 48.17 22.96 28.70
N GLU A 388 48.66 23.86 27.85
CA GLU A 388 50.06 24.38 27.69
C GLU A 388 51.05 23.35 27.09
N ALA A 389 52.01 23.67 26.20
CA ALA A 389 52.27 24.84 25.34
C ALA A 389 53.39 24.50 24.31
N ALA A 390 53.48 25.26 23.20
CA ALA A 390 54.60 25.47 22.24
C ALA A 390 53.97 25.87 20.87
N SER A 391 54.08 27.09 20.33
CA SER A 391 55.28 27.80 19.83
C SER A 391 55.92 27.07 18.61
N ASP A 392 56.27 27.71 17.48
CA ASP A 392 56.62 29.13 17.22
C ASP A 392 56.33 29.56 15.76
N GLN A 393 56.19 30.90 15.54
CA GLN A 393 56.69 31.78 14.44
C GLN A 393 56.53 31.35 12.95
N ASP A 394 56.35 32.19 11.91
CA ASP A 394 56.07 33.64 11.66
C ASP A 394 55.67 33.76 10.14
N SER A 395 55.22 34.83 9.49
CA SER A 395 55.05 36.28 9.76
C SER A 395 53.70 36.77 9.13
N ASP A 396 53.13 37.96 9.40
CA ASP A 396 53.40 39.32 8.87
C ASP A 396 53.60 39.37 7.32
N VAL A 397 52.86 40.14 6.49
CA VAL A 397 52.70 41.62 6.51
C VAL A 397 51.48 42.13 5.69
N SER A 398 50.76 43.11 6.27
CA SER A 398 49.90 44.22 5.73
C SER A 398 48.91 44.10 4.54
N SER A 399 47.72 44.68 4.76
CA SER A 399 46.82 45.25 3.72
C SER A 399 47.28 46.66 3.28
N PRO A 400 46.77 47.25 2.16
CA PRO A 400 45.57 48.12 2.27
C PRO A 400 44.64 48.22 1.04
N GLN A 401 43.40 48.69 1.28
CA GLN A 401 42.50 49.39 0.32
C GLN A 401 42.80 50.92 0.37
N PRO A 402 42.35 51.83 -0.55
CA PRO A 402 40.95 51.91 -1.10
C PRO A 402 40.73 52.56 -2.51
N GLY A 403 39.45 52.62 -2.92
CA GLY A 403 38.84 53.59 -3.85
C GLY A 403 39.26 53.54 -5.34
N ASP A 404 38.57 54.20 -6.26
CA ASP A 404 37.17 54.70 -6.35
C ASP A 404 36.94 55.13 -7.83
N GLU A 405 35.70 55.52 -8.20
CA GLU A 405 35.34 56.20 -9.48
C GLU A 405 35.50 55.38 -10.79
N GLU A 406 34.86 55.73 -11.92
CA GLU A 406 33.46 56.10 -12.21
C GLU A 406 33.26 55.95 -13.75
N GLU A 407 32.11 56.39 -14.28
CA GLU A 407 31.77 56.50 -15.72
C GLU A 407 31.65 55.17 -16.52
N ALA A 408 30.74 54.99 -17.49
CA ALA A 408 29.42 55.52 -17.87
C ALA A 408 29.24 55.12 -19.35
N GLU A 409 28.04 54.63 -19.73
CA GLU A 409 27.44 54.73 -21.08
C GLU A 409 28.28 54.17 -22.30
N ASP A 410 27.74 53.80 -23.47
CA ASP A 410 26.37 53.81 -24.00
C ASP A 410 26.25 52.76 -25.14
N GLY A 411 25.06 52.60 -25.73
CA GLY A 411 24.88 52.19 -27.14
C GLY A 411 25.11 50.70 -27.46
N ASP A 412 24.11 49.80 -27.46
CA ASP A 412 22.83 49.78 -28.20
C ASP A 412 22.95 49.42 -29.70
N HIS A 413 21.88 48.83 -30.23
CA HIS A 413 21.50 48.57 -31.63
C HIS A 413 22.14 47.37 -32.38
N ASP A 414 21.43 46.71 -33.31
CA ASP A 414 19.97 46.55 -33.54
C ASP A 414 19.78 45.38 -34.53
N ASN A 415 19.24 44.24 -34.07
CA ASN A 415 18.05 43.60 -34.69
C ASN A 415 18.12 43.05 -36.14
N ARG A 416 17.01 42.41 -36.53
CA ARG A 416 16.66 41.81 -37.83
C ARG A 416 17.32 40.43 -38.08
N ARG A 417 16.56 39.41 -38.52
CA ARG A 417 15.17 39.39 -38.97
C ARG A 417 14.53 38.01 -38.85
#